data_AF-A0A8J5XSM8-F1
#
_entry.id   AF-A0A8J5XSM8-F1
#
_cell.length_a   1.000
_cell.length_b   1.000
_cell.length_c   1.000
_cell.angle_alpha   90.00
_cell.angle_beta   90.00
_cell.angle_gamma   90.00
#
_symmetry.space_group_name_H-M   'P 1'
#
loop_
_entity.id
_entity.type
_entity.pdbx_description
1 polymer ?
#
loop_
_entity_poly.entity_id
_entity_poly.type
_entity_poly.pdbx_seq_one_letter_code
_entity_poly.pdbx_strand_id
1 'polypeptide(L)'
;MAEDSRFTAHLHRNPMLDVVDDEWMCETLADDDIEIPADADVGPIDADDARGLGLPPQKQDDNIAELGLATAASHAVTLSFETSLARLVARSWNDATRAGLSVDFLVAFACELAPRLDVHHRIRSAVLAEADVRKLSAPPFAPFVDQATLRAFQDEPRAK
;
A
#
# COMPACT_ATOMS: atom_id res chain seq x y z
N MET A 1 14.31 -46.59 -11.08
CA MET A 1 13.85 -45.52 -11.99
C MET A 1 13.11 -44.52 -11.13
N ALA A 2 13.75 -43.39 -10.83
CA ALA A 2 13.17 -42.30 -10.06
C ALA A 2 13.23 -41.06 -10.97
N GLU A 3 12.06 -40.46 -11.22
CA GLU A 3 11.91 -39.26 -12.03
C GLU A 3 12.27 -38.04 -11.17
N ASP A 4 13.28 -37.30 -11.63
CA ASP A 4 13.68 -36.00 -11.06
C ASP A 4 12.61 -34.96 -11.40
N SER A 5 11.79 -34.63 -10.40
CA SER A 5 10.81 -33.56 -10.50
C SER A 5 11.52 -32.22 -10.26
N ARG A 6 11.95 -31.58 -11.36
CA ARG A 6 12.66 -30.30 -11.33
C ARG A 6 11.65 -29.16 -11.26
N PHE A 7 11.46 -28.59 -10.07
CA PHE A 7 10.60 -27.43 -9.85
C PHE A 7 11.32 -26.16 -10.36
N THR A 8 11.01 -25.71 -11.57
CA THR A 8 11.46 -24.40 -12.07
C THR A 8 10.53 -23.31 -11.56
N ALA A 9 10.91 -22.66 -10.46
CA ALA A 9 10.28 -21.43 -10.02
C ALA A 9 10.64 -20.29 -10.99
N HIS A 10 9.67 -19.88 -11.82
CA HIS A 10 9.78 -18.66 -12.62
C HIS A 10 9.58 -17.44 -11.70
N LEU A 11 10.67 -16.94 -11.09
CA LEU A 11 10.67 -15.60 -10.50
C LEU A 11 10.48 -14.58 -11.63
N HIS A 12 9.31 -13.95 -11.66
CA HIS A 12 9.12 -12.70 -12.39
C HIS A 12 10.00 -11.64 -11.72
N ARG A 13 11.17 -11.37 -12.30
CA ARG A 13 11.96 -10.19 -11.93
C ARG A 13 11.15 -8.95 -12.28
N ASN A 14 10.65 -8.27 -11.26
CA ASN A 14 9.99 -6.99 -11.37
C ASN A 14 11.04 -5.96 -11.86
N PRO A 15 10.81 -5.20 -12.95
CA PRO A 15 11.80 -4.27 -13.51
C PRO A 15 12.21 -3.12 -12.57
N MET A 16 11.55 -2.99 -11.42
CA MET A 16 11.88 -2.00 -10.40
C MET A 16 13.14 -2.34 -9.59
N LEU A 17 13.58 -3.62 -9.60
CA LEU A 17 14.80 -4.07 -8.92
C LEU A 17 16.09 -3.77 -9.69
N ASP A 18 16.00 -3.24 -10.91
CA ASP A 18 17.17 -2.89 -11.74
C ASP A 18 17.77 -1.50 -11.37
N VAL A 19 17.11 -0.76 -10.48
CA VAL A 19 17.50 0.60 -10.06
C VAL A 19 18.18 0.59 -8.68
N VAL A 20 18.10 -0.51 -7.95
CA VAL A 20 18.70 -0.66 -6.60
C VAL A 20 20.08 -1.27 -6.76
N ASP A 21 21.14 -0.53 -6.40
CA ASP A 21 22.51 -1.05 -6.44
C ASP A 21 22.85 -1.91 -5.22
N ASP A 22 23.97 -2.63 -5.31
CA ASP A 22 24.44 -3.54 -4.25
C ASP A 22 24.74 -2.80 -2.93
N GLU A 23 25.03 -1.50 -3.00
CA GLU A 23 25.28 -0.65 -1.83
C GLU A 23 23.97 -0.37 -1.09
N TRP A 24 22.91 -0.03 -1.83
CA TRP A 24 21.58 0.22 -1.27
C TRP A 24 20.91 -1.05 -0.73
N MET A 25 21.19 -2.20 -1.35
CA MET A 25 20.77 -3.52 -0.83
C MET A 25 21.40 -3.88 0.52
N CYS A 26 22.56 -3.28 0.85
CA CYS A 26 23.29 -3.53 2.09
C CYS A 26 23.11 -2.42 3.13
N GLU A 27 22.35 -1.37 2.83
CA GLU A 27 22.13 -0.26 3.75
C GLU A 27 21.20 -0.70 4.89
N THR A 28 21.76 -0.84 6.09
CA THR A 28 20.98 -1.05 7.32
C THR A 28 20.58 0.31 7.87
N LEU A 29 19.27 0.54 8.04
CA LEU A 29 18.75 1.71 8.76
C LEU A 29 19.39 1.78 10.15
N ALA A 30 19.73 3.00 10.57
CA ALA A 30 20.16 3.26 11.93
C ALA A 30 19.00 2.95 12.90
N ASP A 31 19.34 2.48 14.09
CA ASP A 31 18.39 2.37 15.20
C ASP A 31 18.04 3.80 15.67
N ASP A 32 17.04 4.39 15.03
CA ASP A 32 16.49 5.66 15.47
C ASP A 32 15.65 5.40 16.74
N ASP A 33 16.12 5.90 17.87
CA ASP A 33 15.38 5.89 19.13
C ASP A 33 14.10 6.72 18.96
N ILE A 34 12.94 6.05 18.94
CA ILE A 34 11.64 6.72 18.92
C ILE A 34 11.42 7.36 20.30
N GLU A 35 11.32 8.69 20.36
CA GLU A 35 10.93 9.40 21.57
C GLU A 35 9.49 9.06 21.95
N ILE A 36 9.33 8.14 22.90
CA ILE A 36 8.04 7.78 23.49
C ILE A 36 7.68 8.86 24.53
N PRO A 37 6.51 9.52 24.42
CA PRO A 37 6.04 10.48 25.43
C PRO A 37 6.01 9.84 26.82
N ALA A 38 6.51 10.55 27.83
CA ALA A 38 6.64 10.01 29.20
C ALA A 38 5.30 9.64 29.88
N ASP A 39 4.17 10.07 29.30
CA ASP A 39 2.81 9.76 29.72
C ASP A 39 2.19 8.57 28.96
N ALA A 40 2.88 8.02 27.96
CA ALA A 40 2.47 6.78 27.33
C ALA A 40 2.70 5.62 28.30
N ASP A 41 1.61 5.01 28.75
CA ASP A 41 1.64 3.77 29.53
C ASP A 41 2.03 2.61 28.60
N VAL A 42 3.34 2.48 28.38
CA VAL A 42 3.96 1.35 27.69
C VAL A 42 4.41 0.33 28.73
N GLY A 43 3.46 -0.08 29.59
CA GLY A 43 3.68 -1.22 30.45
C GLY A 43 4.08 -2.45 29.63
N PRO A 44 4.85 -3.40 30.20
CA PRO A 44 5.12 -4.67 29.53
C PRO A 44 3.78 -5.28 29.14
N ILE A 45 3.57 -5.50 27.84
CA ILE A 45 2.41 -6.23 27.36
C ILE A 45 2.59 -7.65 27.90
N ASP A 46 1.89 -7.96 29.00
CA ASP A 46 1.84 -9.32 29.52
C ASP A 46 1.29 -10.19 28.39
N ALA A 47 2.11 -11.14 27.94
CA ALA A 47 1.81 -12.05 26.84
C ALA A 47 0.56 -12.92 27.07
N ASP A 48 -0.08 -12.83 28.24
CA ASP A 48 -1.29 -13.56 28.60
C ASP A 48 -2.60 -12.81 28.27
N ASP A 49 -2.60 -11.50 28.00
CA ASP A 49 -3.83 -10.72 27.73
C ASP A 49 -4.35 -10.85 26.28
N ALA A 50 -3.62 -11.52 25.39
CA ALA A 50 -4.06 -11.83 24.04
C ALA A 50 -5.19 -12.89 23.98
N ARG A 51 -5.56 -13.52 25.10
CA ARG A 51 -6.54 -14.63 25.15
C ARG A 51 -8.01 -14.18 25.27
N GLY A 52 -8.28 -12.89 25.45
CA GLY A 52 -9.64 -12.38 25.70
C GLY A 52 -10.52 -12.14 24.45
N LEU A 53 -9.99 -12.20 23.23
CA LEU A 53 -10.71 -11.76 22.03
C LEU A 53 -11.35 -12.86 21.19
N GLY A 54 -11.32 -14.13 21.61
CA GLY A 54 -12.04 -15.21 20.93
C GLY A 54 -11.69 -15.38 19.45
N LEU A 55 -10.54 -14.89 19.01
CA LEU A 55 -10.04 -15.11 17.66
C LEU A 55 -9.56 -16.57 17.57
N PRO A 56 -9.99 -17.34 16.56
CA PRO A 56 -9.50 -18.68 16.36
C PRO A 56 -7.97 -18.65 16.20
N PRO A 57 -7.23 -19.66 16.70
CA PRO A 57 -5.79 -19.73 16.51
C PRO A 57 -5.51 -19.78 15.00
N GLN A 58 -5.09 -18.65 14.44
CA GLN A 58 -4.67 -18.58 13.05
C GLN A 58 -3.39 -19.41 12.93
N LYS A 59 -3.50 -20.54 12.26
CA LYS A 59 -2.37 -21.21 11.62
C LYS A 59 -1.88 -20.33 10.46
N GLN A 60 -1.28 -19.20 10.80
CA GLN A 60 -0.43 -18.43 9.89
C GLN A 60 0.93 -18.52 10.52
N ASP A 61 1.84 -19.32 9.97
CA ASP A 61 3.28 -19.09 10.18
C ASP A 61 4.21 -19.93 9.28
N ASP A 62 3.71 -20.89 8.50
CA ASP A 62 4.64 -21.69 7.68
C ASP A 62 4.88 -21.12 6.27
N ASN A 63 4.02 -20.22 5.76
CA ASN A 63 4.12 -19.73 4.38
C ASN A 63 4.85 -18.38 4.22
N ILE A 64 5.09 -17.64 5.31
CA ILE A 64 5.73 -16.30 5.24
C ILE A 64 7.26 -16.44 5.18
N ALA A 65 7.82 -17.45 5.84
CA ALA A 65 9.25 -17.73 5.83
C ALA A 65 9.76 -18.15 4.44
N GLU A 66 8.91 -18.78 3.61
CA GLU A 66 9.29 -19.27 2.27
C GLU A 66 9.44 -18.16 1.21
N LEU A 67 8.96 -16.94 1.48
CA LEU A 67 9.00 -15.79 0.56
C LEU A 67 10.18 -14.83 0.81
N GLY A 68 10.99 -15.05 1.85
CA GLY A 68 12.27 -14.38 2.06
C GLY A 68 12.27 -12.85 2.24
N LEU A 69 11.13 -12.15 2.37
CA LEU A 69 11.10 -10.68 2.19
C LEU A 69 10.17 -9.86 3.11
N ALA A 70 9.80 -10.35 4.30
CA ALA A 70 9.25 -9.48 5.35
C ALA A 70 9.43 -10.15 6.72
N THR A 71 10.15 -9.51 7.63
CA THR A 71 10.17 -9.95 9.03
C THR A 71 8.79 -9.66 9.65
N ALA A 72 8.40 -10.41 10.68
CA ALA A 72 7.17 -10.11 11.42
C ALA A 72 7.14 -8.63 11.91
N ALA A 73 8.33 -8.06 12.18
CA ALA A 73 8.50 -6.65 12.51
C ALA A 73 8.17 -5.72 11.33
N SER A 74 8.66 -5.98 10.11
CA SER A 74 8.33 -5.13 8.96
C SER A 74 6.84 -5.15 8.64
N HIS A 75 6.20 -6.32 8.78
CA HIS A 75 4.75 -6.43 8.63
C HIS A 75 3.99 -5.66 9.72
N ALA A 76 4.43 -5.74 10.98
CA ALA A 76 3.83 -4.99 12.08
C ALA A 76 3.99 -3.47 11.89
N VAL A 77 5.13 -3.01 11.37
CA VAL A 77 5.37 -1.60 11.05
C VAL A 77 4.44 -1.13 9.94
N THR A 78 4.33 -1.89 8.84
CA THR A 78 3.41 -1.57 7.73
C THR A 78 1.96 -1.47 8.21
N LEU A 79 1.49 -2.44 9.00
CA LEU A 79 0.14 -2.41 9.57
C LEU A 79 -0.09 -1.21 10.51
N SER A 80 0.91 -0.88 11.35
CA SER A 80 0.82 0.27 12.26
C SER A 80 0.76 1.60 11.49
N PHE A 81 1.57 1.71 10.43
CA PHE A 81 1.60 2.85 9.54
C PHE A 81 0.27 3.03 8.79
N GLU A 82 -0.25 1.96 8.17
CA GLU A 82 -1.56 1.95 7.51
C GLU A 82 -2.68 2.35 8.46
N THR A 83 -2.69 1.78 9.67
CA THR A 83 -3.70 2.10 10.69
C THR A 83 -3.62 3.57 11.13
N SER A 84 -2.40 4.11 11.25
CA SER A 84 -2.17 5.50 11.63
C SER A 84 -2.58 6.47 10.51
N LEU A 85 -2.26 6.13 9.25
CA LEU A 85 -2.71 6.89 8.09
C LEU A 85 -4.23 6.86 7.96
N ALA A 86 -4.88 5.71 8.10
CA ALA A 86 -6.34 5.61 8.06
C ALA A 86 -7.01 6.51 9.12
N ARG A 87 -6.45 6.56 10.34
CA ARG A 87 -6.91 7.46 11.42
C ARG A 87 -6.71 8.93 11.08
N LEU A 88 -5.54 9.29 10.53
CA LEU A 88 -5.24 10.67 10.11
C LEU A 88 -6.17 11.12 8.98
N VAL A 89 -6.31 10.31 7.94
CA VAL A 89 -7.20 10.54 6.80
C VAL A 89 -8.64 10.75 7.28
N ALA A 90 -9.16 9.85 8.13
CA ALA A 90 -10.53 9.92 8.61
C ALA A 90 -10.84 11.19 9.41
N ARG A 91 -9.83 11.76 10.10
CA ARG A 91 -10.02 12.96 10.94
C ARG A 91 -9.79 14.28 10.21
N SER A 92 -8.89 14.31 9.23
CA SER A 92 -8.32 15.58 8.75
C SER A 92 -8.46 15.85 7.26
N TRP A 93 -8.79 14.84 6.44
CA TRP A 93 -8.82 15.04 4.99
C TRP A 93 -10.19 15.58 4.55
N ASN A 94 -10.23 16.88 4.35
CA ASN A 94 -11.36 17.56 3.70
C ASN A 94 -11.21 17.53 2.16
N ASP A 95 -12.22 18.02 1.44
CA ASP A 95 -12.23 18.04 -0.03
C ASP A 95 -11.03 18.79 -0.62
N ALA A 96 -10.57 19.86 0.04
CA ALA A 96 -9.43 20.65 -0.43
C ALA A 96 -8.11 19.88 -0.31
N THR A 97 -7.88 19.19 0.81
CA THR A 97 -6.71 18.32 0.99
C THR A 97 -6.72 17.20 -0.04
N ARG A 98 -7.88 16.59 -0.29
CA ARG A 98 -8.04 15.51 -1.27
C ARG A 98 -7.76 15.96 -2.70
N ALA A 99 -8.16 17.17 -3.07
CA ALA A 99 -7.89 17.74 -4.38
C ALA A 99 -6.39 17.96 -4.64
N GLY A 100 -5.60 18.21 -3.57
CA GLY A 100 -4.16 18.43 -3.66
C GLY A 100 -3.32 17.17 -3.83
N LEU A 101 -3.88 15.98 -3.65
CA LEU A 101 -3.14 14.72 -3.77
C LEU A 101 -2.81 14.42 -5.23
N SER A 102 -1.63 13.87 -5.49
CA SER A 102 -1.27 13.43 -6.83
C SER A 102 -2.04 12.18 -7.23
N VAL A 103 -2.26 12.00 -8.53
CA VAL A 103 -2.91 10.79 -9.05
C VAL A 103 -2.08 9.53 -8.79
N ASP A 104 -0.75 9.64 -8.79
CA ASP A 104 0.16 8.53 -8.45
C ASP A 104 -0.09 8.01 -7.04
N PHE A 105 -0.20 8.94 -6.09
CA PHE A 105 -0.49 8.61 -4.70
C PHE A 105 -1.85 7.89 -4.60
N LEU A 106 -2.85 8.37 -5.35
CA LEU A 106 -4.18 7.76 -5.30
C LEU A 106 -4.17 6.34 -5.89
N VAL A 107 -3.49 6.11 -7.00
CA VAL A 107 -3.42 4.76 -7.58
C VAL A 107 -2.64 3.80 -6.68
N ALA A 108 -1.56 4.28 -6.05
CA ALA A 108 -0.72 3.43 -5.20
C ALA A 108 -1.36 3.11 -3.84
N PHE A 109 -2.00 4.09 -3.18
CA PHE A 109 -2.36 3.98 -1.76
C PHE A 109 -3.84 4.18 -1.46
N ALA A 110 -4.63 4.78 -2.35
CA ALA A 110 -5.95 5.24 -1.94
C ALA A 110 -6.94 4.11 -1.62
N CYS A 111 -6.86 2.98 -2.32
CA CYS A 111 -7.74 1.84 -2.06
C CYS A 111 -7.55 1.28 -0.64
N GLU A 112 -6.32 1.28 -0.14
CA GLU A 112 -5.98 0.77 1.19
C GLU A 112 -6.32 1.78 2.29
N LEU A 113 -6.18 3.08 2.01
CA LEU A 113 -6.44 4.14 2.99
C LEU A 113 -7.93 4.40 3.22
N ALA A 114 -8.70 4.57 2.15
CA ALA A 114 -10.15 4.72 2.23
C ALA A 114 -10.80 4.60 0.84
N PRO A 115 -11.93 3.89 0.70
CA PRO A 115 -12.66 3.82 -0.58
C PRO A 115 -13.06 5.18 -1.17
N ARG A 116 -13.20 6.22 -0.33
CA ARG A 116 -13.53 7.60 -0.76
C ARG A 116 -12.34 8.36 -1.34
N LEU A 117 -11.13 7.82 -1.22
CA LEU A 117 -9.92 8.36 -1.83
C LEU A 117 -9.59 7.68 -3.15
N ASP A 118 -10.24 6.55 -3.46
CA ASP A 118 -9.98 5.78 -4.67
C ASP A 118 -9.92 6.68 -5.92
N VAL A 119 -8.94 6.41 -6.78
CA VAL A 119 -8.76 7.11 -8.06
C VAL A 119 -10.05 7.11 -8.87
N HIS A 120 -10.86 6.04 -8.82
CA HIS A 120 -12.15 5.97 -9.50
C HIS A 120 -13.18 6.94 -8.92
N HIS A 121 -13.14 7.20 -7.61
CA HIS A 121 -14.00 8.22 -7.01
C HIS A 121 -13.61 9.61 -7.53
N ARG A 122 -12.31 9.89 -7.66
CA ARG A 122 -11.82 11.17 -8.19
C ARG A 122 -12.16 11.35 -9.67
N ILE A 123 -12.00 10.30 -10.48
CA ILE A 123 -12.39 10.29 -11.90
C ILE A 123 -13.87 10.65 -12.07
N ARG A 124 -14.75 10.25 -11.15
CA ARG A 124 -16.20 10.56 -11.26
C ARG A 124 -16.56 11.95 -10.72
N SER A 125 -15.86 12.40 -9.68
CA SER A 125 -16.24 13.58 -8.91
C SER A 125 -15.55 14.87 -9.36
N ALA A 126 -14.41 14.78 -10.03
CA ALA A 126 -13.60 15.93 -10.43
C ALA A 126 -13.14 15.84 -11.89
N VAL A 127 -12.91 17.01 -12.50
CA VAL A 127 -12.23 17.12 -13.80
C VAL A 127 -10.73 17.03 -13.55
N LEU A 128 -10.08 16.04 -14.17
CA LEU A 128 -8.64 15.85 -14.07
C LEU A 128 -7.90 16.72 -15.07
N ALA A 129 -6.64 17.05 -14.77
CA ALA A 129 -5.78 17.70 -15.75
C ALA A 129 -5.49 16.73 -16.91
N GLU A 130 -5.31 17.27 -18.12
CA GLU A 130 -5.03 16.44 -19.31
C GLU A 130 -3.77 15.56 -19.13
N ALA A 131 -2.77 16.07 -18.42
CA ALA A 131 -1.56 15.33 -18.08
C ALA A 131 -1.87 14.10 -17.22
N ASP A 132 -2.77 14.22 -16.26
CA ASP A 132 -3.19 13.13 -15.37
C ASP A 132 -4.02 12.10 -16.14
N VAL A 133 -4.94 12.54 -17.00
CA VAL A 133 -5.74 11.64 -17.85
C VAL A 133 -4.82 10.82 -18.76
N ARG A 134 -3.83 11.48 -19.38
CA ARG A 134 -2.83 10.81 -20.22
C ARG A 134 -2.01 9.79 -19.44
N LYS A 135 -1.64 10.12 -18.20
CA LYS A 135 -0.91 9.23 -17.30
C LYS A 135 -1.72 8.00 -16.93
N LEU A 136 -2.99 8.17 -16.56
CA LEU A 136 -3.91 7.08 -16.22
C LEU A 136 -4.27 6.19 -17.41
N SER A 137 -4.18 6.73 -18.63
CA SER A 137 -4.43 6.00 -19.87
C SER A 137 -3.21 5.21 -20.37
N ALA A 138 -2.03 5.41 -19.76
CA ALA A 138 -0.78 4.81 -20.19
C ALA A 138 -0.27 3.78 -19.16
N PRO A 139 0.56 2.81 -19.57
CA PRO A 139 1.32 1.99 -18.63
C PRO A 139 2.22 2.87 -17.74
N PRO A 140 2.44 2.49 -16.46
CA PRO A 140 2.00 1.25 -15.80
C PRO A 140 0.57 1.29 -15.24
N PHE A 141 -0.13 2.43 -15.31
CA PHE A 141 -1.40 2.63 -14.60
C PHE A 141 -2.63 2.11 -15.34
N ALA A 142 -2.59 2.08 -16.67
CA ALA A 142 -3.72 1.68 -17.51
C ALA A 142 -4.41 0.36 -17.10
N PRO A 143 -3.69 -0.71 -16.68
CA PRO A 143 -4.31 -1.96 -16.23
C PRO A 143 -5.04 -1.86 -14.89
N PHE A 144 -4.72 -0.86 -14.06
CA PHE A 144 -5.24 -0.71 -12.70
C PHE A 144 -6.39 0.30 -12.60
N VAL A 145 -6.70 0.97 -13.71
CA VAL A 145 -7.77 1.96 -13.80
C VAL A 145 -8.78 1.50 -14.84
N ASP A 146 -10.07 1.52 -14.47
CA ASP A 146 -11.15 1.27 -15.41
C ASP A 146 -11.18 2.35 -16.50
N GLN A 147 -10.62 1.99 -17.65
CA GLN A 147 -10.51 2.87 -18.82
C GLN A 147 -11.88 3.25 -19.37
N ALA A 148 -12.91 2.41 -19.21
CA ALA A 148 -14.26 2.77 -19.63
C ALA A 148 -14.83 3.90 -18.75
N THR A 149 -14.63 3.80 -17.43
CA THR A 149 -14.98 4.88 -16.50
C THR A 149 -14.16 6.15 -16.77
N LEU A 150 -12.84 6.03 -17.02
CA LEU A 150 -12.00 7.19 -17.32
C LEU A 150 -12.52 7.97 -18.54
N ARG A 151 -12.78 7.27 -19.65
CA ARG A 151 -13.30 7.91 -20.87
C ARG A 151 -14.68 8.52 -20.67
N ALA A 152 -15.59 7.78 -20.03
CA ALA A 152 -16.96 8.23 -19.81
C ALA A 152 -17.05 9.53 -18.99
N PHE A 153 -16.13 9.74 -18.05
CA PHE A 153 -16.17 10.91 -17.16
C PHE A 153 -15.18 12.02 -17.54
N GLN A 154 -14.13 11.72 -18.33
CA GLN A 154 -13.05 12.66 -18.64
C GLN A 154 -12.89 13.00 -20.14
N ASP A 155 -13.33 12.14 -21.08
CA ASP A 155 -13.18 12.42 -22.52
C ASP A 155 -14.33 13.26 -23.10
N GLU A 156 -15.49 13.30 -22.43
CA GLU A 156 -16.62 14.07 -22.92
C GLU A 156 -16.39 15.57 -22.66
N PRO A 157 -16.43 16.43 -23.69
CA PRO A 157 -16.44 17.87 -23.46
C PRO A 157 -17.77 18.19 -22.77
N ARG A 158 -17.76 18.27 -21.44
CA ARG A 158 -18.90 18.77 -20.67
C ARG A 158 -19.19 20.17 -21.18
N ALA A 159 -20.20 20.27 -22.06
CA ALA A 159 -20.74 21.53 -22.51
C ALA A 159 -21.05 22.35 -21.26
N LYS A 160 -20.34 23.46 -21.11
CA LYS A 160 -20.57 24.44 -20.04
C LYS A 160 -21.96 25.05 -20.17
#